data_AF-A0A7Y2Y7H6-F1
#
_entry.id   AF-A0A7Y2Y7H6-F1
#
_cell.length_a   1.000
_cell.length_b   1.000
_cell.length_c   1.000
_cell.angle_alpha   90.00
_cell.angle_beta   90.00
_cell.angle_gamma   90.00
#
_symmetry.space_group_name_H-M   'P 1'
#
loop_
_entity.id
_entity.type
_entity.pdbx_description
1 polymer ?
#
loop_
_entity_poly.entity_id
_entity_poly.type
_entity_poly.pdbx_seq_one_letter_code
_entity_poly.pdbx_strand_id
1 'polypeptide(L)'
;TPSETKGRRYDPNPFGEGTILGKTQWRWLKQELNNSEADFNLIVSSIQVISSEHGFETWGTMPHQRENLFNMIKNSKANNVMILSGDRHISEFSKVALDGLVYPLIDFTSSGLTHSYSNFSGEPNQHREGRVVSEISFGILKFNFKDKKVTMQMRGEGNALQQELLQSY
;
A
#
# COMPACT_ATOMS: atom_id res chain seq x y z
N THR A 1 -19.64 1.95 1.20
CA THR A 1 -20.95 2.52 1.62
C THR A 1 -20.75 3.50 2.75
N PRO A 2 -21.53 4.58 2.92
CA PRO A 2 -21.42 5.45 4.10
C PRO A 2 -21.52 4.64 5.39
N SER A 3 -20.69 4.95 6.38
CA SER A 3 -20.70 4.26 7.67
C SER A 3 -21.67 4.93 8.66
N GLU A 4 -22.33 4.11 9.48
CA GLU A 4 -23.10 4.58 10.64
C GLU A 4 -22.24 4.70 11.91
N THR A 5 -21.01 4.18 11.87
CA THR A 5 -20.10 4.19 13.03
C THR A 5 -19.42 5.54 13.17
N LYS A 6 -19.53 6.17 14.35
CA LYS A 6 -18.88 7.45 14.65
C LYS A 6 -17.37 7.39 14.41
N GLY A 7 -16.84 8.36 13.66
CA GLY A 7 -15.42 8.44 13.31
C GLY A 7 -15.02 7.63 12.08
N ARG A 8 -15.96 6.91 11.46
CA ARG A 8 -15.78 6.25 10.16
C ARG A 8 -16.63 6.97 9.11
N ARG A 9 -16.07 7.17 7.92
CA ARG A 9 -16.78 7.73 6.76
C ARG A 9 -17.38 6.64 5.88
N TYR A 10 -16.68 5.51 5.74
CA TYR A 10 -17.12 4.39 4.91
C TYR A 10 -16.99 3.05 5.62
N ASP A 11 -17.92 2.17 5.31
CA ASP A 11 -17.82 0.73 5.52
C ASP A 11 -17.62 0.01 4.17
N PRO A 12 -17.02 -1.20 4.19
CA PRO A 12 -16.85 -2.00 2.98
C PRO A 12 -18.16 -2.24 2.25
N ASN A 13 -18.12 -2.15 0.92
CA ASN A 13 -19.24 -2.58 0.10
C ASN A 13 -19.44 -4.10 0.24
N PRO A 14 -20.67 -4.59 -0.01
CA PRO A 14 -20.89 -6.01 -0.27
C PRO A 14 -19.90 -6.54 -1.32
N PHE A 15 -19.43 -7.78 -1.13
CA PHE A 15 -18.47 -8.37 -2.04
C PHE A 15 -19.05 -8.45 -3.46
N GLY A 16 -18.30 -7.94 -4.44
CA GLY A 16 -18.72 -7.89 -5.84
C GLY A 16 -19.28 -6.52 -6.27
N GLU A 17 -19.50 -5.58 -5.35
CA GLU A 17 -20.12 -4.30 -5.65
C GLU A 17 -19.14 -3.12 -5.72
N GLY A 18 -19.25 -2.33 -6.79
CA GLY A 18 -18.41 -1.16 -7.04
C GLY A 18 -17.11 -1.50 -7.79
N THR A 19 -16.33 -0.47 -8.12
CA THR A 19 -15.07 -0.62 -8.85
C THR A 19 -14.07 0.48 -8.47
N ILE A 20 -12.78 0.15 -8.55
CA ILE A 20 -11.68 1.11 -8.38
C ILE A 20 -11.07 1.46 -9.75
N LEU A 21 -10.60 0.45 -10.50
CA LEU A 21 -9.89 0.65 -11.76
C LEU A 21 -10.81 0.60 -13.01
N GLY A 22 -11.95 -0.08 -12.92
CA GLY A 22 -12.79 -0.39 -14.09
C GLY A 22 -12.14 -1.41 -15.05
N LYS A 23 -12.93 -1.92 -16.00
CA LYS A 23 -12.53 -3.05 -16.87
C LYS A 23 -11.27 -2.76 -17.70
N THR A 24 -11.12 -1.54 -18.20
CA THR A 24 -10.01 -1.16 -19.08
C THR A 24 -8.67 -1.18 -18.34
N GLN A 25 -8.56 -0.52 -17.19
CA GLN A 25 -7.33 -0.54 -16.39
C GLN A 25 -7.05 -1.94 -15.83
N TRP A 26 -8.06 -2.72 -15.45
CA TRP A 26 -7.83 -4.10 -15.02
C TRP A 26 -7.18 -4.96 -16.09
N ARG A 27 -7.65 -4.85 -17.34
CA ARG A 27 -7.05 -5.57 -18.46
C ARG A 27 -5.62 -5.11 -18.72
N TRP A 28 -5.38 -3.80 -18.68
CA TRP A 28 -4.05 -3.23 -18.86
C TRP A 28 -3.09 -3.69 -17.77
N LEU A 29 -3.43 -3.52 -16.49
CA LEU A 29 -2.58 -3.91 -15.35
C LEU A 29 -2.23 -5.40 -15.39
N LYS A 30 -3.19 -6.26 -15.77
CA LYS A 30 -2.93 -7.70 -15.95
C LYS A 30 -1.89 -7.96 -17.03
N GLN A 31 -1.95 -7.23 -18.14
CA GLN A 31 -0.98 -7.37 -19.23
C GLN A 31 0.41 -6.90 -18.80
N GLU A 32 0.52 -5.75 -18.15
CA GLU A 32 1.80 -5.23 -17.63
C GLU A 32 2.44 -6.23 -16.66
N LEU A 33 1.70 -6.72 -15.66
CA LEU A 33 2.25 -7.65 -14.67
C LEU A 33 2.60 -9.03 -15.27
N ASN A 34 1.87 -9.49 -16.29
CA ASN A 34 2.17 -10.77 -16.93
C ASN A 34 3.34 -10.74 -17.91
N ASN A 35 3.63 -9.55 -18.46
CA ASN A 35 4.67 -9.37 -19.47
C ASN A 35 5.90 -8.63 -18.94
N SER A 36 5.90 -8.21 -17.68
CA SER A 36 7.04 -7.53 -17.07
C SER A 36 8.26 -8.44 -16.97
N GLU A 37 9.38 -7.94 -17.48
CA GLU A 37 10.71 -8.55 -17.34
C GLU A 37 11.57 -7.83 -16.29
N ALA A 38 10.99 -6.86 -15.56
CA ALA A 38 11.72 -6.08 -14.57
C ALA A 38 12.07 -6.91 -13.32
N ASP A 39 13.21 -6.59 -12.69
CA ASP A 39 13.63 -7.18 -11.42
C ASP A 39 12.69 -6.80 -10.26
N PHE A 40 12.07 -5.62 -10.32
CA PHE A 40 11.12 -5.12 -9.33
C PHE A 40 9.95 -4.45 -10.03
N ASN A 41 8.76 -4.59 -9.46
CA ASN A 41 7.54 -4.02 -9.99
C ASN A 41 6.84 -3.17 -8.92
N LEU A 42 6.64 -1.89 -9.22
CA LEU A 42 6.05 -0.94 -8.28
C LEU A 42 4.62 -0.58 -8.73
N ILE A 43 3.64 -0.91 -7.90
CA ILE A 43 2.25 -0.47 -8.10
C ILE A 43 2.03 0.76 -7.25
N VAL A 44 1.77 1.90 -7.88
CA VAL A 44 1.47 3.16 -7.18
C VAL A 44 -0.04 3.36 -7.15
N SER A 45 -0.61 3.39 -5.94
CA SER A 45 -2.02 3.66 -5.71
C SER A 45 -2.19 5.01 -5.00
N SER A 46 -3.30 5.70 -5.27
CA SER A 46 -3.60 6.96 -4.57
C SER A 46 -3.94 6.73 -3.10
N ILE A 47 -4.62 5.62 -2.79
CA ILE A 47 -5.13 5.25 -1.47
C ILE A 47 -4.49 3.94 -0.99
N GLN A 48 -4.58 3.66 0.30
CA GLN A 48 -3.99 2.45 0.90
C GLN A 48 -4.61 1.17 0.32
N VAL A 49 -3.76 0.17 0.06
CA VAL A 49 -4.18 -1.14 -0.45
C VAL A 49 -4.25 -2.17 0.66
N ILE A 50 -3.26 -2.21 1.56
CA ILE A 50 -3.19 -3.22 2.63
C ILE A 50 -3.86 -2.72 3.92
N SER A 51 -3.57 -1.49 4.34
CA SER A 51 -4.25 -0.88 5.49
C SER A 51 -5.71 -0.61 5.12
N SER A 52 -6.64 -1.23 5.84
CA SER A 52 -8.07 -1.22 5.47
C SER A 52 -9.05 -1.12 6.62
N GLU A 53 -8.56 -1.10 7.86
CA GLU A 53 -9.42 -1.08 9.04
C GLU A 53 -9.83 0.35 9.42
N HIS A 54 -9.13 1.37 8.91
CA HIS A 54 -9.54 2.75 9.04
C HIS A 54 -10.84 3.02 8.24
N GLY A 55 -11.67 3.96 8.71
CA GLY A 55 -12.99 4.23 8.13
C GLY A 55 -12.97 5.18 6.93
N PHE A 56 -11.87 5.29 6.20
CA PHE A 56 -11.70 6.26 5.09
C PHE A 56 -11.49 5.53 3.76
N GLU A 57 -11.17 6.27 2.70
CA GLU A 57 -10.89 5.72 1.37
C GLU A 57 -9.69 4.74 1.41
N THR A 58 -9.94 3.48 1.06
CA THR A 58 -8.95 2.39 0.97
C THR A 58 -9.46 1.36 -0.03
N TRP A 59 -8.59 0.53 -0.60
CA TRP A 59 -9.04 -0.63 -1.37
C TRP A 59 -9.91 -1.58 -0.54
N GLY A 60 -9.78 -1.54 0.79
CA GLY A 60 -10.66 -2.25 1.71
C GLY A 60 -12.14 -1.92 1.57
N THR A 61 -12.51 -0.76 1.02
CA THR A 61 -13.92 -0.42 0.80
C THR A 61 -14.54 -1.19 -0.38
N MET A 62 -13.72 -1.80 -1.25
CA MET A 62 -14.15 -2.67 -2.36
C MET A 62 -13.42 -4.01 -2.28
N PRO A 63 -13.84 -4.92 -1.37
CA PRO A 63 -13.06 -6.11 -1.02
C PRO A 63 -12.76 -7.03 -2.21
N HIS A 64 -13.68 -7.19 -3.16
CA HIS A 64 -13.47 -7.97 -4.38
C HIS A 64 -12.44 -7.35 -5.33
N GLN A 65 -12.32 -6.02 -5.38
CA GLN A 65 -11.30 -5.34 -6.18
C GLN A 65 -9.91 -5.56 -5.56
N ARG A 66 -9.81 -5.45 -4.23
CA ARG A 66 -8.58 -5.72 -3.48
C ARG A 66 -8.13 -7.17 -3.62
N GLU A 67 -9.05 -8.11 -3.46
CA GLU A 67 -8.78 -9.52 -3.66
C GLU A 67 -8.31 -9.81 -5.10
N ASN A 68 -8.97 -9.22 -6.10
CA ASN A 68 -8.55 -9.35 -7.49
C ASN A 68 -7.13 -8.79 -7.73
N LEU A 69 -6.75 -7.68 -7.10
CA LEU A 69 -5.37 -7.16 -7.15
C LEU A 69 -4.38 -8.18 -6.58
N PHE A 70 -4.65 -8.69 -5.37
CA PHE A 70 -3.79 -9.68 -4.71
C PHE A 70 -3.66 -10.96 -5.54
N ASN A 71 -4.77 -11.46 -6.10
CA ASN A 71 -4.76 -12.61 -6.98
C ASN A 71 -4.01 -12.33 -8.29
N MET A 72 -4.10 -11.13 -8.84
CA MET A 72 -3.35 -10.76 -10.04
C MET A 72 -1.85 -10.74 -9.78
N ILE A 73 -1.42 -10.14 -8.66
CA ILE A 73 0.00 -10.10 -8.26
C ILE A 73 0.53 -11.52 -8.11
N LYS A 74 -0.14 -12.37 -7.31
CA LYS A 74 0.26 -13.76 -7.06
C LYS A 74 0.39 -14.61 -8.33
N ASN A 75 -0.52 -14.42 -9.28
CA ASN A 75 -0.60 -15.25 -10.49
C ASN A 75 0.14 -14.66 -11.69
N SER A 76 0.77 -13.49 -11.52
CA SER A 76 1.53 -12.84 -12.58
C SER A 76 2.95 -13.38 -12.67
N LYS A 77 3.68 -12.95 -13.71
CA LYS A 77 5.12 -13.22 -13.87
C LYS A 77 6.00 -12.10 -13.31
N ALA A 78 5.40 -11.03 -12.79
CA ALA A 78 6.12 -9.89 -12.26
C ALA A 78 6.95 -10.27 -11.03
N ASN A 79 8.24 -9.93 -11.06
CA ASN A 79 9.13 -10.15 -9.93
C ASN A 79 8.97 -9.04 -8.90
N ASN A 80 9.10 -9.42 -7.63
CA ASN A 80 9.31 -8.52 -6.50
C ASN A 80 8.35 -7.32 -6.48
N VAL A 81 7.05 -7.62 -6.48
CA VAL A 81 6.00 -6.61 -6.52
C VAL A 81 5.88 -5.92 -5.16
N MET A 82 5.79 -4.60 -5.17
CA MET A 82 5.52 -3.79 -3.98
C MET A 82 4.57 -2.64 -4.31
N ILE A 83 3.93 -2.11 -3.27
CA ILE A 83 2.90 -1.08 -3.40
C ILE A 83 3.39 0.22 -2.73
N LEU A 84 3.15 1.35 -3.39
CA LEU A 84 3.16 2.66 -2.74
C LEU A 84 1.74 3.20 -2.67
N SER A 85 1.42 3.83 -1.55
CA SER A 85 0.13 4.52 -1.36
C SER A 85 0.29 5.89 -0.71
N GLY A 86 -0.79 6.67 -0.71
CA GLY A 86 -0.82 8.04 -0.20
C GLY A 86 -2.14 8.37 0.51
N ASP A 87 -2.63 9.60 0.32
CA ASP A 87 -3.93 10.14 0.78
C ASP A 87 -4.14 10.30 2.30
N ARG A 88 -3.42 9.53 3.14
CA ARG A 88 -3.71 9.48 4.58
C ARG A 88 -3.14 10.60 5.44
N HIS A 89 -2.25 11.42 4.90
CA HIS A 89 -1.50 12.44 5.64
C HIS A 89 -0.68 11.88 6.83
N ILE A 90 -0.38 10.59 6.78
CA ILE A 90 0.55 9.86 7.63
C ILE A 90 1.43 8.97 6.75
N SER A 91 2.59 8.59 7.26
CA SER A 91 3.40 7.52 6.66
C SER A 91 3.37 6.27 7.54
N GLU A 92 3.15 5.11 6.93
CA GLU A 92 3.23 3.81 7.60
C GLU A 92 3.65 2.71 6.62
N PHE A 93 4.14 1.60 7.17
CA PHE A 93 4.35 0.37 6.41
C PHE A 93 3.25 -0.62 6.76
N SER A 94 2.67 -1.24 5.75
CA SER A 94 1.81 -2.41 5.90
C SER A 94 2.44 -3.61 5.22
N LYS A 95 2.41 -4.76 5.89
CA LYS A 95 3.05 -6.01 5.47
C LYS A 95 2.09 -7.18 5.62
N VAL A 96 1.86 -7.91 4.52
CA VAL A 96 0.99 -9.08 4.53
C VAL A 96 1.65 -10.26 3.81
N ALA A 97 1.58 -11.45 4.41
CA ALA A 97 1.92 -12.69 3.73
C ALA A 97 0.71 -13.15 2.91
N LEU A 98 0.91 -13.45 1.63
CA LEU A 98 -0.13 -13.94 0.75
C LEU A 98 0.21 -15.37 0.33
N ASP A 99 -0.72 -16.31 0.53
CA ASP A 99 -0.55 -17.69 0.09
C ASP A 99 -0.27 -17.74 -1.42
N GLY A 100 0.85 -18.35 -1.81
CA GLY A 100 1.32 -18.41 -3.20
C GLY A 100 2.32 -17.32 -3.60
N LEU A 101 2.60 -16.33 -2.74
CA LEU A 101 3.67 -15.37 -2.93
C LEU A 101 4.86 -15.73 -2.01
N VAL A 102 6.05 -15.91 -2.58
CA VAL A 102 7.24 -16.36 -1.84
C VAL A 102 7.88 -15.27 -0.97
N TYR A 103 7.37 -14.04 -1.09
CA TYR A 103 7.75 -12.88 -0.30
C TYR A 103 6.48 -12.18 0.22
N PRO A 104 6.56 -11.45 1.34
CA PRO A 104 5.43 -10.65 1.82
C PRO A 104 5.20 -9.44 0.90
N LEU A 105 3.94 -9.11 0.67
CA LEU A 105 3.56 -7.90 -0.05
C LEU A 105 3.65 -6.71 0.90
N ILE A 106 4.40 -5.69 0.50
CA ILE A 106 4.55 -4.43 1.24
C ILE A 106 3.73 -3.33 0.56
N ASP A 107 3.01 -2.57 1.36
CA ASP A 107 2.41 -1.29 0.99
C ASP A 107 3.04 -0.19 1.86
N PHE A 108 3.89 0.62 1.23
CA PHE A 108 4.49 1.78 1.85
C PHE A 108 3.60 2.99 1.57
N THR A 109 2.81 3.36 2.57
CA THR A 109 2.08 4.63 2.58
C THR A 109 3.07 5.74 2.91
N SER A 110 3.32 6.62 1.94
CA SER A 110 4.17 7.80 2.09
C SER A 110 3.32 9.04 1.87
N SER A 111 2.74 9.57 2.95
CA SER A 111 1.84 10.73 2.90
C SER A 111 2.23 11.74 3.97
N GLY A 112 2.16 13.02 3.63
CA GLY A 112 2.49 14.11 4.55
C GLY A 112 3.54 15.10 4.06
N LEU A 113 3.83 15.21 2.76
CA LEU A 113 4.91 16.08 2.26
C LEU A 113 4.79 17.55 2.68
N THR A 114 3.57 18.09 2.73
CA THR A 114 3.30 19.49 3.14
C THR A 114 2.27 19.61 4.26
N HIS A 115 1.45 18.57 4.47
CA HIS A 115 0.40 18.54 5.47
C HIS A 115 0.37 17.15 6.09
N SER A 116 0.69 17.06 7.38
CA SER A 116 0.59 15.82 8.14
C SER A 116 -0.59 15.89 9.11
N TYR A 117 -1.15 14.74 9.46
CA TYR A 117 -2.18 14.65 10.48
C TYR A 117 -1.55 14.66 11.88
N SER A 118 -1.04 15.82 12.30
CA SER A 118 -0.28 15.98 13.55
C SER A 118 -1.04 15.58 14.82
N ASN A 119 -2.38 15.66 14.80
CA ASN A 119 -3.26 15.22 15.90
C ASN A 119 -3.64 13.74 15.82
N PHE A 120 -2.92 12.93 15.03
CA PHE A 120 -3.17 11.49 14.91
C PHE A 120 -3.10 10.80 16.28
N SER A 121 -4.22 10.22 16.71
CA SER A 121 -4.36 9.53 17.99
C SER A 121 -4.29 7.99 17.86
N GLY A 122 -4.10 7.47 16.65
CA GLY A 122 -4.06 6.04 16.36
C GLY A 122 -5.19 5.55 15.45
N GLU A 123 -4.85 4.60 14.58
CA GLU A 123 -5.79 3.87 13.71
C GLU A 123 -5.43 2.39 13.69
N PRO A 124 -6.40 1.47 13.70
CA PRO A 124 -6.13 0.04 13.59
C PRO A 124 -5.52 -0.29 12.22
N ASN A 125 -4.50 -1.14 12.23
CA ASN A 125 -3.92 -1.77 11.05
C ASN A 125 -3.20 -3.04 11.54
N GLN A 126 -3.87 -4.18 11.43
CA GLN A 126 -3.34 -5.50 11.80
C GLN A 126 -2.10 -5.91 11.00
N HIS A 127 -1.84 -5.24 9.87
CA HIS A 127 -0.68 -5.47 9.00
C HIS A 127 0.44 -4.46 9.22
N ARG A 128 0.32 -3.57 10.21
CA ARG A 128 1.32 -2.51 10.45
C ARG A 128 2.67 -3.10 10.82
N GLU A 129 3.71 -2.61 10.14
CA GLU A 129 5.10 -2.88 10.46
C GLU A 129 5.77 -1.58 10.94
N GLY A 130 6.22 -1.58 12.20
CA GLY A 130 6.78 -0.38 12.84
C GLY A 130 5.72 0.59 13.36
N ARG A 131 6.10 1.87 13.52
CA ARG A 131 5.23 2.94 14.01
C ARG A 131 4.65 3.78 12.87
N VAL A 132 3.57 4.49 13.16
CA VAL A 132 3.05 5.55 12.29
C VAL A 132 3.93 6.80 12.42
N VAL A 133 4.20 7.46 11.30
CA VAL A 133 4.80 8.79 11.24
C VAL A 133 3.70 9.78 10.86
N SER A 134 3.30 10.63 11.79
CA SER A 134 2.26 11.67 11.62
C SER A 134 2.85 13.08 11.49
N GLU A 135 4.13 13.17 11.13
CA GLU A 135 4.88 14.39 10.85
C GLU A 135 5.07 14.56 9.33
N ILE A 136 5.57 15.72 8.92
CA ILE A 136 5.97 15.94 7.53
C ILE A 136 7.00 14.87 7.12
N SER A 137 6.71 14.18 6.02
CA SER A 137 7.54 13.07 5.57
C SER A 137 7.45 12.82 4.06
N PHE A 138 8.47 12.17 3.52
CA PHE A 138 8.52 11.63 2.17
C PHE A 138 9.22 10.27 2.13
N GLY A 139 8.84 9.44 1.17
CA GLY A 139 9.39 8.09 0.99
C GLY A 139 10.64 8.07 0.11
N ILE A 140 11.64 7.27 0.50
CA ILE A 140 12.77 6.88 -0.35
C ILE A 140 12.78 5.36 -0.48
N LEU A 141 12.91 4.86 -1.72
CA LEU A 141 13.21 3.46 -2.01
C LEU A 141 14.67 3.33 -2.44
N LYS A 142 15.44 2.48 -1.76
CA LYS A 142 16.81 2.13 -2.13
C LYS A 142 16.86 0.68 -2.57
N PHE A 143 16.98 0.48 -3.88
CA PHE A 143 17.04 -0.84 -4.49
C PHE A 143 18.47 -1.39 -4.49
N ASN A 144 18.62 -2.62 -4.03
CA ASN A 144 19.80 -3.44 -4.24
C ASN A 144 19.39 -4.62 -5.14
N PHE A 145 19.67 -4.47 -6.43
CA PHE A 145 19.33 -5.45 -7.46
C PHE A 145 20.08 -6.78 -7.31
N LYS A 146 21.32 -6.73 -6.80
CA LYS A 146 22.15 -7.93 -6.62
C LYS A 146 21.58 -8.86 -5.55
N ASP A 147 21.21 -8.30 -4.41
CA ASP A 147 20.72 -9.07 -3.26
C ASP A 147 19.19 -9.16 -3.22
N LYS A 148 18.50 -8.60 -4.24
CA LYS A 148 17.04 -8.48 -4.32
C LYS A 148 16.43 -7.87 -3.06
N LYS A 149 17.00 -6.74 -2.61
CA LYS A 149 16.56 -6.03 -1.39
C LYS A 149 16.07 -4.64 -1.72
N VAL A 150 15.08 -4.18 -0.96
CA VAL A 150 14.65 -2.78 -0.97
C VAL A 150 14.67 -2.26 0.46
N THR A 151 15.42 -1.15 0.67
CA THR A 151 15.29 -0.36 1.90
C THR A 151 14.31 0.76 1.64
N MET A 152 13.18 0.74 2.33
CA MET A 152 12.13 1.75 2.30
C MET A 152 12.33 2.69 3.48
N GLN A 153 12.46 3.98 3.25
CA GLN A 153 12.72 4.97 4.30
C GLN A 153 11.66 6.05 4.29
N MET A 154 11.18 6.38 5.48
CA MET A 154 10.45 7.61 5.77
C MET A 154 11.48 8.67 6.17
N ARG A 155 11.49 9.78 5.43
CA ARG A 155 12.40 10.90 5.65
C ARG A 155 11.61 12.15 5.99
N GLY A 156 12.04 12.85 7.04
CA GLY A 156 11.49 14.13 7.45
C GLY A 156 12.27 15.31 6.89
N GLU A 157 12.02 16.48 7.49
CA GLU A 157 12.75 17.71 7.20
C GLU A 157 14.27 17.53 7.35
N GLY A 158 15.04 18.20 6.49
CA GLY A 158 16.50 18.05 6.48
C GLY A 158 17.00 16.64 6.13
N ASN A 159 16.16 15.81 5.50
CA ASN A 159 16.44 14.39 5.21
C ASN A 159 16.67 13.52 6.46
N ALA A 160 16.13 13.93 7.60
CA ALA A 160 16.20 13.16 8.84
C ALA A 160 15.52 11.79 8.66
N LEU A 161 16.18 10.71 9.10
CA LEU A 161 15.57 9.38 9.09
C LEU A 161 14.53 9.28 10.19
N GLN A 162 13.26 9.12 9.83
CA GLN A 162 12.19 8.93 10.80
C GLN A 162 11.97 7.43 11.07
N GLN A 163 11.95 6.62 10.02
CA GLN A 163 11.79 5.16 10.11
C GLN A 163 12.27 4.51 8.82
N GLU A 164 12.67 3.24 8.88
CA GLU A 164 12.93 2.43 7.70
C GLU A 164 12.46 0.99 7.86
N LEU A 165 12.25 0.34 6.72
CA LEU A 165 11.95 -1.08 6.60
C LEU A 165 12.86 -1.67 5.52
N LEU A 166 13.56 -2.75 5.84
CA LEU A 166 14.31 -3.54 4.88
C LEU A 166 13.51 -4.79 4.50
N GLN A 167 13.27 -5.00 3.20
CA GLN A 167 12.62 -6.20 2.68
C GLN A 167 13.55 -6.91 1.69
N SER A 168 13.66 -8.23 1.84
CA SER A 168 14.32 -9.12 0.87
C SER A 168 13.26 -9.84 0.05
N TYR A 169 13.46 -9.96 -1.26
CA TYR A 169 12.52 -10.56 -2.20
C TYR A 169 13.09 -11.83 -2.85
#